data_AF-A0A809R6V8-F1
#
_entry.id   AF-A0A809R6V8-F1
#
_cell.length_a   1.000
_cell.length_b   1.000
_cell.length_c   1.000
_cell.angle_alpha   90.00
_cell.angle_beta   90.00
_cell.angle_gamma   90.00
#
_symmetry.space_group_name_H-M   'P 1'
#
loop_
_entity.id
_entity.type
_entity.pdbx_description
1 polymer ?
#
loop_
_entity_poly.entity_id
_entity_poly.type
_entity_poly.pdbx_seq_one_letter_code
_entity_poly.pdbx_strand_id
1 'polypeptide(L)'
;MHEMDNEAINAGTQAVDGYEKRDIEIVPLIKWTAGFFLGTTLTILAVVYIFKGVEVFSGSVAESRSVEVERPPYPNPILQSNITAKKDIMQMLREQDHALNSYGWVDPERGVAHIPIQRAMQILATQGMPEIGRPMTREEARSEEQPAGDQPRPARPAAGASSGTTL
;
A
#
# COMPACT_ATOMS: atom_id res chain seq x y z
N MET A 1 -65.42 -7.24 81.28
CA MET A 1 -65.23 -5.83 80.90
C MET A 1 -63.74 -5.62 80.72
N HIS A 2 -63.27 -5.60 79.47
CA HIS A 2 -62.02 -4.98 79.06
C HIS A 2 -62.27 -4.42 77.67
N GLU A 3 -61.93 -3.14 77.50
CA GLU A 3 -62.27 -2.24 76.40
C GLU A 3 -62.06 -2.78 74.99
N MET A 4 -62.92 -2.30 74.10
CA MET A 4 -62.72 -2.22 72.65
C MET A 4 -62.36 -0.77 72.30
N ASP A 5 -61.24 -0.58 71.63
CA ASP A 5 -60.81 0.66 70.99
C ASP A 5 -59.93 0.27 69.78
N ASN A 6 -60.55 -0.10 68.66
CA ASN A 6 -60.86 0.78 67.52
C ASN A 6 -59.65 1.57 66.99
N GLU A 7 -59.02 0.99 65.97
CA GLU A 7 -58.73 1.61 64.68
C GLU A 7 -58.57 3.14 64.65
N ALA A 8 -57.36 3.62 64.37
CA ALA A 8 -57.20 4.69 63.39
C ALA A 8 -55.78 4.78 62.84
N ILE A 9 -55.64 4.35 61.59
CA ILE A 9 -55.10 5.13 60.46
C ILE A 9 -54.08 6.21 60.81
N ASN A 10 -52.89 6.06 60.19
CA ASN A 10 -52.11 7.12 59.53
C ASN A 10 -50.69 7.30 60.08
N ALA A 11 -49.71 6.78 59.34
CA ALA A 11 -48.54 7.56 58.96
C ALA A 11 -47.64 6.74 58.03
N GLY A 12 -47.46 7.24 56.81
CA GLY A 12 -46.28 6.90 56.02
C GLY A 12 -46.54 5.94 54.87
N THR A 13 -47.23 6.45 53.85
CA THR A 13 -46.76 6.27 52.47
C THR A 13 -45.26 6.56 52.42
N GLN A 14 -44.41 5.56 52.64
CA GLN A 14 -43.01 5.66 52.30
C GLN A 14 -42.91 5.22 50.84
N ALA A 15 -42.75 6.20 49.96
CA ALA A 15 -42.28 5.97 48.61
C ALA A 15 -41.04 5.08 48.71
N VAL A 16 -41.16 3.86 48.19
CA VAL A 16 -40.03 2.94 48.10
C VAL A 16 -39.12 3.52 47.03
N ASP A 17 -38.13 4.31 47.46
CA ASP A 17 -36.97 4.65 46.65
C ASP A 17 -36.34 3.30 46.22
N GLY A 18 -36.49 2.96 44.94
CA GLY A 18 -36.14 1.66 44.35
C GLY A 18 -34.64 1.43 44.17
N TYR A 19 -33.81 1.97 45.05
CA TYR A 19 -32.38 1.72 45.07
C TYR A 19 -31.89 1.56 46.52
N GLU A 20 -31.29 0.41 46.78
CA GLU A 20 -30.56 0.14 48.00
C GLU A 20 -29.31 1.03 48.01
N LYS A 21 -29.23 2.01 48.91
CA LYS A 21 -28.01 2.81 49.14
C LYS A 21 -26.97 2.00 49.92
N ARG A 22 -26.73 0.76 49.47
CA ARG A 22 -25.86 -0.20 50.13
C ARG A 22 -24.40 0.27 50.04
N ASP A 23 -23.95 0.86 51.13
CA ASP A 23 -22.67 0.64 51.82
C ASP A 23 -21.44 0.38 50.92
N ILE A 24 -21.16 1.30 50.01
CA ILE A 24 -19.80 1.44 49.48
C ILE A 24 -19.06 2.41 50.40
N GLU A 25 -18.13 1.88 51.18
CA GLU A 25 -17.18 2.70 51.92
C GLU A 25 -16.24 3.39 50.93
N ILE A 26 -16.46 4.70 50.73
CA ILE A 26 -15.74 5.53 49.76
C ILE A 26 -14.24 5.59 50.08
N VAL A 27 -13.87 5.55 51.36
CA VAL A 27 -12.47 5.71 51.80
C VAL A 27 -11.58 4.54 51.36
N PRO A 28 -11.94 3.26 51.59
CA PRO A 28 -11.24 2.12 50.99
C PRO A 28 -11.20 2.19 49.46
N LEU A 29 -12.32 2.55 48.82
CA LEU A 29 -12.41 2.61 47.37
C LEU A 29 -11.40 3.60 46.78
N ILE A 30 -11.36 4.83 47.29
CA ILE A 30 -10.40 5.87 46.83
C ILE A 30 -8.96 5.42 47.10
N LYS A 31 -8.67 4.81 48.24
CA LYS A 31 -7.31 4.31 48.56
C LYS A 31 -6.84 3.26 47.56
N TRP A 32 -7.71 2.30 47.20
CA TRP A 32 -7.39 1.27 46.21
C TRP A 32 -7.29 1.83 44.79
N THR A 33 -8.18 2.75 44.41
CA THR A 33 -8.12 3.42 43.10
C THR A 33 -6.84 4.26 42.96
N ALA A 34 -6.51 5.07 43.96
CA ALA A 34 -5.28 5.86 43.96
C ALA A 34 -4.03 4.96 43.93
N GLY A 35 -4.03 3.86 44.70
CA GLY A 35 -2.96 2.86 44.67
C GLY A 35 -2.79 2.19 43.30
N PHE A 36 -3.91 1.86 42.62
CA PHE A 36 -3.88 1.29 41.28
C PHE A 36 -3.21 2.24 40.28
N PHE A 37 -3.66 3.50 40.22
CA PHE A 37 -3.06 4.48 39.31
C PHE A 37 -1.61 4.77 39.63
N LEU A 38 -1.26 4.92 40.92
CA LEU A 38 0.13 5.13 41.32
C LEU A 38 1.02 3.94 40.94
N GLY A 39 0.54 2.72 41.18
CA GLY A 39 1.24 1.49 40.79
C GLY A 39 1.43 1.39 39.29
N THR A 40 0.37 1.59 38.50
CA THR A 40 0.43 1.59 37.04
C THR A 40 1.40 2.65 36.52
N THR A 41 1.35 3.87 37.04
CA THR A 41 2.28 4.93 36.66
C THR A 41 3.73 4.57 36.98
N LEU A 42 4.01 4.01 38.16
CA LEU A 42 5.35 3.56 38.52
C LEU A 42 5.84 2.41 37.63
N THR A 43 4.97 1.46 37.29
CA THR A 43 5.31 0.37 36.35
C THR A 43 5.65 0.92 34.97
N ILE A 44 4.86 1.86 34.44
CA ILE A 44 5.15 2.48 33.14
C ILE A 44 6.49 3.23 33.19
N LEU A 45 6.76 4.01 34.24
CA LEU A 45 8.03 4.71 34.40
C LEU A 45 9.22 3.76 34.51
N ALA A 46 9.09 2.66 35.26
CA ALA A 46 10.12 1.63 35.36
C ALA A 46 10.40 0.98 34.00
N VAL A 47 9.36 0.65 33.23
CA VAL A 47 9.51 0.13 31.87
C VAL A 47 10.22 1.13 30.98
N VAL A 48 9.79 2.40 30.96
CA VAL A 48 10.44 3.45 30.15
C VAL A 48 11.90 3.64 30.56
N TYR A 49 12.20 3.64 31.86
CA TYR A 49 13.56 3.75 32.38
C TYR A 49 14.44 2.57 31.97
N ILE A 50 13.93 1.33 32.07
CA ILE A 50 14.63 0.13 31.63
C ILE A 50 14.86 0.19 30.11
N PHE A 51 13.86 0.53 29.30
CA PHE A 51 14.02 0.63 27.84
C PHE A 51 15.06 1.68 27.46
N LYS A 52 15.08 2.85 28.13
CA LYS A 52 16.11 3.87 27.92
C LYS A 52 17.49 3.42 28.39
N GLY A 53 17.59 2.71 29.52
CA GLY A 53 18.84 2.14 30.01
C GLY A 53 19.38 1.05 29.08
N VAL A 54 18.51 0.19 28.57
CA VAL A 54 18.83 -0.83 27.57
C VAL A 54 19.22 -0.18 26.25
N GLU A 55 18.59 0.89 25.78
CA GLU A 55 19.00 1.61 24.57
C GLU A 55 20.39 2.24 24.71
N VAL A 56 20.69 2.83 25.88
CA VAL A 56 22.02 3.39 26.19
C VAL A 56 23.09 2.30 26.34
N PHE A 57 22.75 1.14 26.93
CA PHE A 57 23.68 0.04 27.19
C PHE A 57 23.80 -0.96 26.03
N SER A 58 22.76 -1.06 25.19
CA SER A 58 22.63 -2.00 24.06
C SER A 58 22.78 -1.33 22.70
N GLY A 59 23.22 -0.06 22.66
CA GLY A 59 23.75 0.55 21.44
C GLY A 59 24.90 -0.26 20.79
N SER A 60 25.40 -1.30 21.46
CA SER A 60 26.38 -2.29 20.97
C SER A 60 25.82 -3.71 20.73
N VAL A 61 24.56 -4.01 21.08
CA VAL A 61 23.96 -5.37 20.96
C VAL A 61 22.78 -5.41 19.97
N ALA A 62 22.37 -4.26 19.43
CA ALA A 62 21.41 -4.19 18.32
C ALA A 62 22.01 -4.60 16.96
N GLU A 63 23.28 -4.96 16.91
CA GLU A 63 23.92 -5.57 15.75
C GLU A 63 24.05 -7.08 16.01
N SER A 64 23.45 -7.88 15.14
CA SER A 64 23.48 -9.36 15.16
C SER A 64 22.50 -10.07 16.11
N ARG A 65 21.20 -9.91 15.82
CA ARG A 65 20.41 -11.12 15.53
C ARG A 65 20.30 -11.25 14.02
N SER A 66 21.42 -11.58 13.36
CA SER A 66 21.35 -12.28 12.10
C SER A 66 20.67 -13.60 12.40
N VAL A 67 19.38 -13.71 12.09
CA VAL A 67 18.86 -15.01 11.68
C VAL A 67 19.80 -15.42 10.54
N GLU A 68 20.66 -16.40 10.78
CA GLU A 68 21.46 -17.05 9.75
C GLU A 68 20.45 -17.72 8.82
N VAL A 69 19.89 -16.93 7.90
CA VAL A 69 19.05 -17.45 6.85
C VAL A 69 20.00 -18.22 5.97
N GLU A 70 19.99 -19.55 6.08
CA GLU A 70 20.69 -20.45 5.18
C GLU A 70 20.27 -20.09 3.75
N ARG A 71 21.10 -19.32 3.07
CA ARG A 71 20.81 -18.88 1.70
C ARG A 71 21.15 -20.04 0.79
N PRO A 72 20.26 -20.42 -0.13
CA PRO A 72 20.60 -21.46 -1.09
C PRO A 72 21.85 -21.01 -1.88
N PRO A 73 22.79 -21.93 -2.17
CA PRO A 73 24.00 -21.58 -2.90
C PRO A 73 23.64 -21.06 -4.29
N TYR A 74 24.45 -20.14 -4.81
CA TYR A 74 24.35 -19.69 -6.19
C TYR A 74 24.43 -20.90 -7.14
N PRO A 75 23.65 -20.99 -8.24
CA PRO A 75 22.87 -19.94 -8.93
C PRO A 75 21.40 -19.83 -8.54
N ASN A 76 20.98 -20.36 -7.39
CA ASN A 76 19.56 -20.38 -7.04
C ASN A 76 19.00 -18.96 -6.87
N PRO A 77 17.82 -18.65 -7.46
CA PRO A 77 17.18 -17.36 -7.29
C PRO A 77 16.85 -17.14 -5.81
N ILE A 78 17.43 -16.11 -5.22
CA ILE A 78 17.17 -15.71 -3.83
C ILE A 78 16.02 -14.70 -3.78
N LEU A 79 15.20 -14.78 -2.73
CA LEU A 79 14.18 -13.77 -2.48
C LEU A 79 14.85 -12.41 -2.26
N GLN A 80 14.35 -11.37 -2.94
CA GLN A 80 14.80 -10.00 -2.70
C GLN A 80 14.52 -9.61 -1.24
N SER A 81 15.48 -8.97 -0.58
CA SER A 81 15.26 -8.49 0.79
C SER A 81 14.18 -7.39 0.81
N ASN A 82 13.48 -7.26 1.94
CA ASN A 82 12.45 -6.22 2.13
C ASN A 82 12.98 -4.81 1.82
N ILE A 83 14.25 -4.54 2.17
CA ILE A 83 14.91 -3.25 1.93
C ILE A 83 15.12 -3.01 0.43
N THR A 84 15.64 -3.99 -0.30
CA THR A 84 15.88 -3.87 -1.75
C THR A 84 14.56 -3.74 -2.51
N ALA A 85 13.56 -4.57 -2.18
CA ALA A 85 12.24 -4.52 -2.81
C ALA A 85 11.55 -3.16 -2.61
N LYS A 86 11.60 -2.60 -1.40
CA LYS A 86 11.01 -1.28 -1.11
C LYS A 86 11.70 -0.17 -1.91
N LYS A 87 13.04 -0.21 -2.03
CA LYS A 87 13.78 0.78 -2.81
C LYS A 87 13.40 0.73 -4.29
N ASP A 88 13.32 -0.47 -4.85
CA ASP A 88 12.97 -0.70 -6.25
C ASP A 88 11.56 -0.19 -6.58
N ILE A 89 10.57 -0.56 -5.75
CA ILE A 89 9.20 -0.05 -5.88
C ILE A 89 9.16 1.48 -5.81
N MET A 90 9.87 2.08 -4.85
CA MET A 90 9.90 3.54 -4.72
C MET A 90 10.58 4.22 -5.91
N GLN A 91 11.59 3.60 -6.52
CA GLN A 91 12.22 4.13 -7.71
C GLN A 91 11.27 4.06 -8.91
N MET A 92 10.68 2.88 -9.14
CA MET A 92 9.69 2.66 -10.19
C MET A 92 8.52 3.65 -10.10
N LEU A 93 7.99 3.88 -8.90
CA LEU A 93 6.90 4.84 -8.68
C LEU A 93 7.32 6.28 -9.01
N ARG A 94 8.55 6.69 -8.70
CA ARG A 94 9.06 8.02 -9.05
C ARG A 94 9.23 8.19 -10.55
N GLU A 95 9.73 7.17 -11.23
CA GLU A 95 9.90 7.19 -12.68
C GLU A 95 8.54 7.28 -13.40
N GLN A 96 7.54 6.51 -12.93
CA GLN A 96 6.17 6.59 -13.44
C GLN A 96 5.54 7.95 -13.19
N ASP A 97 5.67 8.47 -11.96
CA ASP A 97 5.13 9.79 -11.62
C ASP A 97 5.77 10.90 -12.45
N HIS A 98 7.09 10.84 -12.67
CA HIS A 98 7.78 11.76 -13.55
C HIS A 98 7.24 11.67 -14.99
N ALA A 99 7.14 10.47 -15.56
CA ALA A 99 6.63 10.28 -16.93
C ALA A 99 5.18 10.78 -17.11
N LEU A 100 4.32 10.63 -16.09
CA LEU A 100 2.93 11.10 -16.14
C LEU A 100 2.81 12.63 -16.05
N ASN A 101 3.70 13.28 -15.30
CA ASN A 101 3.60 14.70 -14.99
C ASN A 101 4.56 15.59 -15.81
N SER A 102 5.46 15.00 -16.60
CA SER A 102 6.42 15.72 -17.42
C SER A 102 6.12 15.62 -18.91
N TYR A 103 6.79 16.47 -19.68
CA TYR A 103 6.96 16.25 -21.12
C TYR A 103 8.12 15.30 -21.35
N GLY A 104 8.09 14.62 -22.50
CA GLY A 104 9.20 13.77 -22.92
C GLY A 104 8.95 13.17 -24.30
N TRP A 105 9.98 12.55 -24.85
CA TRP A 105 9.89 11.89 -26.15
C TRP A 105 9.46 10.44 -25.98
N VAL A 106 8.55 9.99 -26.85
CA VAL A 106 8.22 8.56 -27.00
C VAL A 106 9.03 7.98 -28.17
N ASP A 107 9.07 8.69 -29.29
CA ASP A 107 9.89 8.37 -30.47
C ASP A 107 10.40 9.69 -31.09
N PRO A 108 11.65 10.10 -30.78
CA PRO A 108 12.23 11.33 -31.32
C PRO A 108 12.39 11.31 -32.84
N GLU A 109 12.72 10.16 -33.43
CA GLU A 109 12.97 10.01 -34.87
C GLU A 109 11.69 10.24 -35.67
N ARG A 110 10.55 9.83 -35.11
CA ARG A 110 9.22 10.04 -35.70
C ARG A 110 8.53 11.31 -35.20
N GLY A 111 9.19 12.11 -34.35
CA GLY A 111 8.63 13.33 -33.79
C GLY A 111 7.46 13.10 -32.83
N VAL A 112 7.37 11.94 -32.18
CA VAL A 112 6.29 11.59 -31.25
C VAL A 112 6.72 11.89 -29.81
N ALA A 113 6.06 12.86 -29.18
CA ALA A 113 6.27 13.24 -27.78
C ALA A 113 5.03 12.96 -26.92
N HIS A 114 5.24 12.68 -25.63
CA HIS A 114 4.17 12.65 -24.64
C HIS A 114 4.04 14.01 -23.94
N ILE A 115 2.83 14.30 -23.48
CA ILE A 115 2.49 15.49 -22.69
C ILE A 115 2.07 15.06 -21.28
N PRO A 116 2.16 15.94 -20.27
CA PRO A 116 1.64 15.67 -18.93
C PRO A 116 0.17 15.28 -18.98
N ILE A 117 -0.23 14.31 -18.16
CA ILE A 117 -1.58 13.72 -18.20
C ILE A 117 -2.67 14.77 -17.94
N GLN A 118 -2.45 15.72 -17.03
CA GLN A 118 -3.37 16.85 -16.81
C GLN A 118 -3.57 17.68 -18.07
N ARG A 119 -2.52 17.89 -18.87
CA ARG A 119 -2.62 18.63 -20.13
C ARG A 119 -3.37 17.82 -21.18
N ALA A 120 -3.11 16.51 -21.27
CA ALA A 120 -3.87 15.62 -22.15
C ALA A 120 -5.38 15.66 -21.83
N MET A 121 -5.74 15.55 -20.55
CA MET A 121 -7.13 15.64 -20.13
C MET A 121 -7.78 16.98 -20.48
N GLN A 122 -7.08 18.11 -20.33
CA GLN A 122 -7.59 19.42 -20.73
C GLN A 122 -7.84 19.52 -22.24
N ILE A 123 -6.92 19.01 -23.04
CA ILE A 123 -7.04 19.00 -24.50
C ILE A 123 -8.24 18.15 -24.90
N LEU A 124 -8.38 16.94 -24.35
CA LEU A 124 -9.51 16.05 -24.61
C LEU A 124 -10.84 16.66 -24.16
N ALA A 125 -10.87 17.34 -23.01
CA ALA A 125 -12.08 18.01 -22.53
C ALA A 125 -12.51 19.17 -23.44
N THR A 126 -11.55 19.85 -24.07
CA THR A 126 -11.82 21.01 -24.93
C THR A 126 -12.14 20.62 -26.37
N GLN A 127 -11.41 19.64 -26.92
CA GLN A 127 -11.46 19.25 -28.32
C GLN A 127 -12.37 18.03 -28.56
N GLY A 128 -12.80 17.37 -27.49
CA GLY A 128 -13.49 16.07 -27.57
C GLY A 128 -12.51 14.93 -27.82
N MET A 129 -13.05 13.70 -27.85
CA MET A 129 -12.24 12.53 -28.19
C MET A 129 -11.87 12.61 -29.68
N PRO A 130 -10.59 12.56 -30.07
CA PRO A 130 -10.21 12.47 -31.47
C PRO A 130 -10.78 11.18 -32.09
N GLU A 131 -11.11 11.18 -33.39
CA GLU A 131 -11.49 9.98 -34.17
C GLU A 131 -10.28 9.03 -34.35
N ILE A 132 -9.63 8.63 -33.26
CA ILE A 132 -8.57 7.63 -33.28
C ILE A 132 -9.29 6.28 -33.26
N GLY A 133 -9.64 5.81 -34.46
CA GLY A 133 -10.33 4.53 -34.60
C GLY A 133 -11.34 4.43 -35.73
N ARG A 134 -11.36 5.33 -36.74
CA ARG A 134 -12.00 4.91 -38.00
C ARG A 134 -11.16 3.73 -38.54
N PRO A 135 -11.69 2.50 -38.61
CA PRO A 135 -10.97 1.43 -39.27
C PRO A 135 -10.73 1.90 -40.69
N MET A 136 -9.46 1.99 -41.10
CA MET A 136 -9.13 2.24 -42.50
C MET A 136 -9.88 1.21 -43.32
N THR A 137 -10.77 1.68 -44.19
CA THR A 137 -11.59 0.79 -44.99
C THR A 137 -10.65 0.01 -45.90
N ARG A 138 -10.88 -1.29 -46.12
CA ARG A 138 -9.98 -2.13 -46.93
C ARG A 138 -9.77 -1.57 -48.35
N GLU A 139 -10.71 -0.77 -48.85
CA GLU A 139 -10.58 0.03 -50.07
C GLU A 139 -9.44 1.07 -50.01
N GLU A 140 -9.31 1.82 -48.90
CA GLU A 140 -8.30 2.88 -48.75
C GLU A 140 -6.90 2.29 -48.63
N ALA A 141 -6.75 1.20 -47.86
CA ALA A 141 -5.50 0.45 -47.77
C ALA A 141 -5.06 -0.20 -49.09
N ARG A 142 -6.03 -0.53 -49.97
CA ARG A 142 -5.74 -1.09 -51.30
C ARG A 142 -5.43 -0.02 -52.35
N SER A 143 -5.89 1.22 -52.12
CA SER A 143 -5.68 2.35 -53.01
C SER A 143 -4.30 3.00 -52.82
N GLU A 144 -3.69 2.88 -51.64
CA GLU A 144 -2.29 3.27 -51.40
C GLU A 144 -1.28 2.24 -51.93
N GLU A 145 -1.68 0.99 -52.20
CA GLU A 145 -0.76 -0.07 -52.62
C GLU A 145 -0.65 -0.26 -54.15
N GLN A 146 -1.36 0.51 -54.99
CA GLN A 146 -1.13 0.46 -56.44
C GLN A 146 -1.59 1.73 -57.18
N PRO A 147 -0.78 2.36 -58.06
CA PRO A 147 0.27 1.75 -58.89
C PRO A 147 1.63 2.51 -58.94
N ALA A 148 2.72 1.79 -58.71
CA ALA A 148 4.02 2.08 -59.35
C ALA A 148 4.37 0.86 -60.19
N GLY A 149 4.62 1.10 -61.48
CA GLY A 149 4.52 0.12 -62.54
C GLY A 149 5.55 -1.01 -62.51
N ASP A 150 5.25 -1.99 -63.36
CA ASP A 150 6.15 -2.97 -63.99
C ASP A 150 7.64 -2.80 -63.66
N GLN A 151 8.14 -3.60 -62.73
CA GLN A 151 9.54 -4.00 -62.74
C GLN A 151 9.65 -5.52 -62.52
N PRO A 152 10.33 -6.26 -63.43
CA PRO A 152 10.55 -7.68 -63.22
C PRO A 152 11.52 -7.90 -62.06
N ARG A 153 11.12 -8.78 -61.14
CA ARG A 153 11.92 -9.22 -59.99
C ARG A 153 13.20 -9.93 -60.48
N PRO A 154 14.43 -9.54 -60.05
CA PRO A 154 15.61 -10.30 -60.42
C PRO A 154 15.62 -11.68 -59.73
N ALA A 155 15.96 -12.71 -60.50
CA ALA A 155 16.05 -14.09 -60.04
C ALA A 155 17.16 -14.26 -58.99
N ARG A 156 16.84 -15.00 -57.92
CA ARG A 156 17.78 -15.39 -56.86
C ARG A 156 18.73 -16.46 -57.41
N PRO A 157 20.07 -16.35 -57.26
CA PRO A 157 20.97 -17.42 -57.67
C PRO A 157 20.76 -18.66 -56.79
N ALA A 158 20.67 -19.81 -57.43
CA ALA A 158 20.59 -21.12 -56.79
C ALA A 158 21.87 -21.41 -56.01
N ALA A 159 21.70 -21.89 -54.77
CA ALA A 159 22.78 -22.44 -53.97
C ALA A 159 23.46 -23.58 -54.72
N GLY A 160 24.76 -23.42 -54.99
CA GLY A 160 25.61 -24.48 -55.52
C GLY A 160 25.84 -25.54 -54.45
N ALA A 161 25.35 -26.74 -54.72
CA ALA A 161 25.82 -27.97 -54.10
C ALA A 161 27.00 -28.51 -54.92
N SER A 162 28.14 -28.75 -54.28
CA SER A 162 29.19 -29.71 -54.70
C SER A 162 30.22 -29.78 -53.57
N SER A 163 30.14 -30.79 -52.69
CA SER A 163 30.84 -32.09 -52.81
C SER A 163 32.35 -32.00 -52.58
N GLY A 164 32.78 -32.44 -51.39
CA GLY A 164 33.84 -33.42 -51.14
C GLY A 164 35.29 -33.22 -51.62
N THR A 165 36.22 -33.71 -50.78
CA THR A 165 37.49 -34.40 -51.12
C THR A 165 38.77 -33.72 -50.58
N THR A 166 39.30 -34.32 -49.50
CA THR A 166 40.68 -34.78 -49.27
C THR A 166 41.87 -33.91 -49.70
N LEU A 167 42.69 -33.45 -48.74
CA LEU A 167 43.96 -34.08 -48.32
C LEU A 167 44.45 -33.48 -46.99
#